data_AF-A0A7C2YNU5-F1
#
_entry.id   AF-A0A7C2YNU5-F1
#
_cell.length_a   1.000
_cell.length_b   1.000
_cell.length_c   1.000
_cell.angle_alpha   90.00
_cell.angle_beta   90.00
_cell.angle_gamma   90.00
#
_symmetry.space_group_name_H-M   'P 1'
#
loop_
_entity.id
_entity.type
_entity.pdbx_description
1 polymer ?
#
loop_
_entity_poly.entity_id
_entity_poly.type
_entity_poly.pdbx_seq_one_letter_code
_entity_poly.pdbx_strand_id
1 'polypeptide(L)'
;MVEEQLGRPLEDGRAPEAIGEADHLGIHPQKQEGLYYVGFPVPNGWMTGAQMQQLADVLEEVGADIRLTREQNFIIGNVPEDRLPWLLEKVAAIGFPHDRHKLYATSTACTSHDFCNYSVSETKGKLGEIIEALEHRFGRRIEGLKIYMDGCPHACAHHWVGEIGLQGTTAPAPGGGKVEAYDVSLRGGLGTKAAIGRPLLRRVPTDRITDVLVRLVGAWLEEKERRQNGYSFRDFCDERSDEELQRIALEEPAQEQQKEAAVLRIPGPLLDLTEGIDHLEVRPGTVRSAIEEASRRFPALKERLLTAEGDIDPAYLLYVNEDDIRGLQGLDTPLQAGDELLVLMAMSGG
;
A
#
# COMPACT_ATOMS: atom_id res chain seq x y z
N MET A 1 -17.71 -46.45 0.82
CA MET A 1 -18.08 -45.20 1.52
C MET A 1 -17.47 -45.18 2.91
N VAL A 2 -17.20 -44.01 3.53
CA VAL A 2 -16.53 -43.92 4.84
C VAL A 2 -17.26 -44.70 5.94
N GLU A 3 -18.58 -44.58 6.00
CA GLU A 3 -19.43 -45.28 6.99
C GLU A 3 -19.42 -46.80 6.83
N GLU A 4 -19.32 -47.30 5.59
CA GLU A 4 -19.22 -48.74 5.33
C GLU A 4 -17.90 -49.30 5.87
N GLN A 5 -16.80 -48.56 5.73
CA GLN A 5 -15.51 -48.94 6.31
C GLN A 5 -15.50 -48.82 7.84
N LEU A 6 -16.24 -47.85 8.36
CA LEU A 6 -16.39 -47.61 9.79
C LEU A 6 -17.34 -48.62 10.46
N GLY A 7 -18.21 -49.28 9.67
CA GLY A 7 -19.23 -50.21 10.16
C GLY A 7 -20.37 -49.56 10.95
N ARG A 8 -20.49 -48.22 10.88
CA ARG A 8 -21.53 -47.44 11.56
C ARG A 8 -21.77 -46.11 10.83
N PRO A 9 -22.98 -45.52 10.95
CA PRO A 9 -23.20 -44.17 10.49
C PRO A 9 -22.35 -43.16 11.28
N LEU A 10 -21.98 -42.08 10.63
CA LEU A 10 -21.41 -40.90 11.28
C LEU A 10 -22.49 -40.20 12.10
N GLU A 11 -22.08 -39.56 13.19
CA GLU A 11 -22.97 -38.72 13.99
C GLU A 11 -23.17 -37.38 13.29
N ASP A 12 -24.41 -36.87 13.33
CA ASP A 12 -24.72 -35.52 12.84
C ASP A 12 -23.99 -34.48 13.72
N GLY A 13 -22.88 -33.97 13.21
CA GLY A 13 -22.10 -32.92 13.86
C GLY A 13 -22.69 -31.54 13.62
N ARG A 14 -22.60 -30.66 14.63
CA ARG A 14 -22.74 -29.22 14.43
C ARG A 14 -21.37 -28.63 14.16
N ALA A 15 -21.26 -27.80 13.13
CA ALA A 15 -20.03 -27.05 12.89
C ALA A 15 -19.73 -26.16 14.11
N PRO A 16 -18.47 -26.11 14.57
CA PRO A 16 -18.10 -25.20 15.65
C PRO A 16 -18.31 -23.75 15.21
N GLU A 17 -18.78 -22.90 16.12
CA GLU A 17 -18.86 -21.46 15.87
C GLU A 17 -17.46 -20.85 15.92
N ALA A 18 -17.11 -20.08 14.88
CA ALA A 18 -15.86 -19.35 14.87
C ALA A 18 -15.94 -18.19 15.87
N ILE A 19 -15.08 -18.23 16.89
CA ILE A 19 -15.02 -17.21 17.95
C ILE A 19 -14.05 -16.06 17.65
N GLY A 20 -13.31 -16.14 16.55
CA GLY A 20 -12.32 -15.16 16.13
C GLY A 20 -11.10 -15.81 15.48
N GLU A 21 -10.07 -15.01 15.28
CA GLU A 21 -8.77 -15.46 14.80
C GLU A 21 -7.71 -15.19 15.88
N ALA A 22 -6.73 -16.07 15.99
CA ALA A 22 -5.61 -15.92 16.91
C ALA A 22 -4.31 -15.96 16.12
N ASP A 23 -3.60 -14.84 16.04
CA ASP A 23 -2.28 -14.72 15.42
C ASP A 23 -1.15 -15.13 16.39
N HIS A 24 -1.45 -15.16 17.69
CA HIS A 24 -0.52 -15.43 18.78
C HIS A 24 0.70 -14.50 18.84
N LEU A 25 0.65 -13.32 18.22
CA LEU A 25 1.77 -12.38 18.15
C LEU A 25 1.88 -11.51 19.40
N GLY A 26 3.10 -11.13 19.75
CA GLY A 26 3.39 -10.30 20.92
C GLY A 26 3.39 -11.12 22.22
N ILE A 27 3.30 -10.43 23.35
CA ILE A 27 3.51 -11.02 24.69
C ILE A 27 2.17 -11.38 25.31
N HIS A 28 2.04 -12.59 25.82
CA HIS A 28 0.80 -13.11 26.41
C HIS A 28 1.07 -13.90 27.69
N PRO A 29 0.25 -13.76 28.73
CA PRO A 29 0.35 -14.61 29.91
C PRO A 29 -0.05 -16.05 29.57
N GLN A 30 0.62 -17.02 30.18
CA GLN A 30 0.21 -18.43 30.15
C GLN A 30 -0.73 -18.77 31.31
N LYS A 31 -1.28 -19.98 31.30
CA LYS A 31 -2.14 -20.48 32.39
C LYS A 31 -1.35 -20.70 33.68
N GLN A 32 -0.06 -20.99 33.55
CA GLN A 32 0.88 -21.14 34.64
C GLN A 32 1.27 -19.76 35.17
N GLU A 33 1.14 -19.55 36.47
CA GLU A 33 1.45 -18.27 37.12
C GLU A 33 2.92 -17.87 36.89
N GLY A 34 3.14 -16.60 36.53
CA GLY A 34 4.47 -16.04 36.28
C GLY A 34 5.12 -16.45 34.95
N LEU A 35 4.45 -17.24 34.11
CA LEU A 35 4.95 -17.64 32.79
C LEU A 35 4.20 -16.94 31.65
N TYR A 36 4.95 -16.65 30.59
CA TYR A 36 4.50 -15.97 29.38
C TYR A 36 4.87 -16.77 28.13
N TYR A 37 4.13 -16.53 27.06
CA TYR A 37 4.56 -16.87 25.72
C TYR A 37 4.67 -15.60 24.87
N VAL A 38 5.58 -15.62 23.90
CA VAL A 38 5.81 -14.50 22.99
C VAL A 38 5.80 -15.00 21.56
N GLY A 39 4.91 -14.46 20.72
CA GLY A 39 4.90 -14.70 19.29
C GLY A 39 5.71 -13.67 18.53
N PHE A 40 6.53 -14.15 17.59
CA PHE A 40 7.47 -13.33 16.84
C PHE A 40 7.17 -13.38 15.34
N PRO A 41 6.95 -12.22 14.70
CA PRO A 41 6.90 -12.11 13.25
C PRO A 41 8.17 -12.63 12.58
N VAL A 42 8.01 -13.53 11.60
CA VAL A 42 9.10 -14.01 10.76
C VAL A 42 8.82 -13.56 9.33
N PRO A 43 9.49 -12.50 8.84
CA PRO A 43 9.29 -12.01 7.49
C PRO A 43 9.45 -13.13 6.47
N ASN A 44 8.40 -13.34 5.67
CA ASN A 44 8.35 -14.38 4.65
C ASN A 44 8.59 -15.80 5.17
N GLY A 45 8.49 -16.07 6.48
CA GLY A 45 8.82 -17.36 7.07
C GLY A 45 10.27 -17.79 6.87
N TRP A 46 11.20 -16.86 6.60
CA TRP A 46 12.60 -17.15 6.34
C TRP A 46 13.46 -17.03 7.59
N MET A 47 14.22 -18.09 7.86
CA MET A 47 15.22 -18.16 8.91
C MET A 47 16.46 -18.86 8.36
N THR A 48 17.63 -18.29 8.64
CA THR A 48 18.90 -18.95 8.30
C THR A 48 19.25 -20.02 9.34
N GLY A 49 20.06 -21.00 8.97
CA GLY A 49 20.54 -22.01 9.92
C GLY A 49 21.37 -21.43 11.08
N ALA A 50 22.03 -20.29 10.87
CA ALA A 50 22.74 -19.56 11.93
C ALA A 50 21.76 -18.92 12.93
N GLN A 51 20.70 -18.28 12.44
CA GLN A 51 19.65 -17.72 13.29
C GLN A 51 18.93 -18.81 14.10
N MET A 52 18.69 -19.98 13.49
CA MET A 52 18.08 -21.12 14.20
C MET A 52 18.97 -21.62 15.36
N GLN A 53 20.29 -21.70 15.16
CA GLN A 53 21.24 -22.08 16.22
C GLN A 53 21.28 -21.03 17.33
N GLN A 54 21.39 -19.75 16.99
CA GLN A 54 21.37 -18.65 17.96
C GLN A 54 20.07 -18.63 18.77
N LEU A 55 18.94 -18.91 18.13
CA LEU A 55 17.65 -19.00 18.83
C LEU A 55 17.62 -20.19 19.79
N ALA A 56 18.18 -21.35 19.40
CA ALA A 56 18.29 -22.51 20.28
C ALA A 56 19.11 -22.21 21.55
N ASP A 57 20.24 -21.51 21.42
CA ASP A 57 21.08 -21.09 22.56
C ASP A 57 20.28 -20.19 23.53
N VAL A 58 19.52 -19.24 22.99
CA VAL A 58 18.66 -18.33 23.78
C VAL A 58 17.55 -19.11 24.51
N LEU A 59 16.94 -20.10 23.85
CA LEU A 59 15.89 -20.93 24.45
C LEU A 59 16.44 -21.80 25.59
N GLU A 60 17.63 -22.38 25.42
CA GLU A 60 18.29 -23.20 26.44
C GLU A 60 18.60 -22.39 27.70
N GLU A 61 19.04 -21.14 27.57
CA GLU A 61 19.35 -20.27 28.71
C GLU A 61 18.12 -19.89 29.56
N VAL A 62 16.94 -19.87 28.94
CA VAL A 62 15.66 -19.57 29.62
C VAL A 62 14.94 -20.85 30.07
N GLY A 63 15.27 -22.00 29.48
CA GLY A 63 14.48 -23.22 29.63
C GLY A 63 13.14 -23.14 28.90
N ALA A 64 13.08 -22.36 27.82
CA ALA A 64 11.88 -22.09 27.04
C ALA A 64 11.63 -23.15 25.95
N ASP A 65 10.39 -23.25 25.46
CA ASP A 65 10.04 -24.06 24.27
C ASP A 65 9.74 -23.18 23.05
N ILE A 66 9.72 -23.79 21.85
CA ILE A 66 9.35 -23.10 20.62
C ILE A 66 8.26 -23.87 19.87
N ARG A 67 7.32 -23.14 19.28
CA ARG A 67 6.25 -23.66 18.41
C ARG A 67 6.20 -22.87 17.12
N LEU A 68 5.92 -23.52 15.99
CA LEU A 68 5.70 -22.84 14.70
C LEU A 68 4.22 -22.59 14.47
N THR A 69 3.88 -21.50 13.79
CA THR A 69 2.49 -21.14 13.46
C THR A 69 2.13 -21.50 12.02
N ARG A 70 0.84 -21.46 11.69
CA ARG A 70 0.34 -21.71 10.33
C ARG A 70 0.70 -20.58 9.36
N GLU A 71 0.96 -19.39 9.89
CA GLU A 71 1.36 -18.18 9.20
C GLU A 71 2.89 -18.03 9.13
N GLN A 72 3.63 -19.13 9.29
CA GLN A 72 5.09 -19.20 9.16
C GLN A 72 5.88 -18.41 10.22
N ASN A 73 5.26 -18.09 11.35
CA ASN A 73 5.91 -17.45 12.50
C ASN A 73 6.33 -18.48 13.55
N PHE A 74 6.98 -18.02 14.63
CA PHE A 74 7.24 -18.85 15.80
C PHE A 74 6.76 -18.20 17.09
N ILE A 75 6.51 -19.05 18.09
CA ILE A 75 6.11 -18.69 19.45
C ILE A 75 7.14 -19.29 20.40
N ILE A 76 7.68 -18.48 21.30
CA ILE A 76 8.51 -18.93 22.42
C ILE A 76 7.61 -19.03 23.66
N GLY A 77 7.52 -20.21 24.27
CA GLY A 77 6.70 -20.45 25.46
C GLY A 77 7.53 -20.70 26.72
N ASN A 78 6.87 -20.70 27.87
CA ASN A 78 7.45 -20.96 29.19
C ASN A 78 8.51 -19.94 29.58
N VAL A 79 8.28 -18.67 29.26
CA VAL A 79 9.21 -17.57 29.57
C VAL A 79 8.83 -16.99 30.94
N PRO A 80 9.72 -17.04 31.95
CA PRO A 80 9.49 -16.34 33.21
C PRO A 80 9.37 -14.82 33.00
N GLU A 81 8.45 -14.18 33.74
CA GLU A 81 8.17 -12.73 33.60
C GLU A 81 9.43 -11.86 33.73
N ASP A 82 10.31 -12.17 34.68
CA ASP A 82 11.57 -11.45 34.93
C ASP A 82 12.60 -11.63 33.81
N ARG A 83 12.47 -12.66 32.97
CA ARG A 83 13.33 -12.92 31.81
C ARG A 83 12.81 -12.30 30.50
N LEU A 84 11.56 -11.78 30.48
CA LEU A 84 10.96 -11.21 29.26
C LEU A 84 11.84 -10.13 28.61
N PRO A 85 12.32 -9.07 29.30
CA PRO A 85 13.09 -8.01 28.66
C PRO A 85 14.37 -8.53 27.99
N TRP A 86 15.06 -9.45 28.67
CA TRP A 86 16.27 -10.09 28.15
C TRP A 86 15.97 -10.92 26.90
N LEU A 87 14.91 -11.73 26.91
CA LEU A 87 14.54 -12.57 25.77
C LEU A 87 14.22 -11.70 24.56
N LEU A 88 13.41 -10.66 24.74
CA LEU A 88 13.01 -9.76 23.66
C LEU A 88 14.21 -9.07 23.00
N GLU A 89 15.17 -8.60 23.81
CA GLU A 89 16.41 -8.00 23.32
C GLU A 89 17.24 -9.00 22.51
N LYS A 90 17.43 -10.22 23.02
CA LYS A 90 18.23 -11.26 22.35
C LYS A 90 17.60 -11.70 21.04
N VAL A 91 16.29 -11.97 21.03
CA VAL A 91 15.58 -12.42 19.82
C VAL A 91 15.50 -11.30 18.78
N ALA A 92 15.36 -10.03 19.21
CA ALA A 92 15.46 -8.89 18.31
C ALA A 92 16.86 -8.76 17.68
N ALA A 93 17.94 -8.97 18.46
CA ALA A 93 19.31 -8.94 17.96
C ALA A 93 19.61 -10.03 16.91
N ILE A 94 18.92 -11.17 16.97
CA ILE A 94 18.98 -12.24 15.96
C ILE A 94 18.25 -11.85 14.66
N GLY A 95 17.36 -10.84 14.72
CA GLY A 95 16.61 -10.31 13.58
C GLY A 95 15.10 -10.51 13.66
N PHE A 96 14.56 -10.94 14.81
CA PHE A 96 13.13 -11.19 14.99
C PHE A 96 12.54 -10.32 16.12
N PRO A 97 12.38 -9.00 15.92
CA PRO A 97 11.72 -8.16 16.90
C PRO A 97 10.23 -8.53 17.02
N HIS A 98 9.75 -8.69 18.25
CA HIS A 98 8.35 -9.08 18.53
C HIS A 98 7.31 -8.03 18.12
N ASP A 99 7.70 -6.76 18.06
CA ASP A 99 6.86 -5.59 17.79
C ASP A 99 6.92 -5.11 16.33
N ARG A 100 7.49 -5.95 15.45
CA ARG A 100 7.48 -5.73 14.00
C ARG A 100 6.05 -5.53 13.51
N HIS A 101 5.90 -4.71 12.48
CA HIS A 101 4.62 -4.44 11.84
C HIS A 101 3.87 -5.74 11.52
N LYS A 102 2.62 -5.87 11.98
CA LYS A 102 1.88 -7.15 11.97
C LYS A 102 1.69 -7.74 10.57
N LEU A 103 1.67 -6.91 9.54
CA LEU A 103 1.54 -7.35 8.15
C LEU A 103 2.62 -8.38 7.74
N TYR A 104 3.83 -8.30 8.29
CA TYR A 104 4.89 -9.30 8.04
C TYR A 104 4.57 -10.68 8.63
N ALA A 105 3.74 -10.73 9.66
CA ALA A 105 3.36 -11.95 10.34
C ALA A 105 2.03 -12.52 9.83
N THR A 106 1.12 -11.67 9.35
CA THR A 106 -0.19 -12.10 8.85
C THR A 106 -0.22 -12.38 7.36
N SER A 107 0.85 -12.03 6.63
CA SER A 107 0.99 -12.30 5.21
C SER A 107 1.87 -13.52 4.97
N THR A 108 1.47 -14.37 4.02
CA THR A 108 2.10 -15.67 3.77
C THR A 108 2.43 -15.83 2.29
N ALA A 109 3.65 -16.29 2.00
CA ALA A 109 4.07 -16.66 0.64
C ALA A 109 4.61 -18.08 0.57
N CYS A 110 4.41 -18.77 -0.56
CA CYS A 110 5.05 -20.06 -0.84
C CYS A 110 6.51 -19.89 -1.32
N THR A 111 7.23 -20.95 -1.68
CA THR A 111 8.70 -20.93 -1.84
C THR A 111 9.23 -20.20 -3.09
N SER A 112 8.41 -19.95 -4.12
CA SER A 112 8.84 -19.35 -5.40
C SER A 112 9.62 -20.28 -6.34
N HIS A 113 9.87 -19.81 -7.58
CA HIS A 113 10.47 -20.54 -8.69
C HIS A 113 11.96 -20.85 -8.54
N ASP A 114 12.66 -20.20 -7.62
CA ASP A 114 14.07 -20.51 -7.33
C ASP A 114 14.24 -21.93 -6.77
N PHE A 115 13.22 -22.45 -6.07
CA PHE A 115 13.28 -23.76 -5.41
C PHE A 115 12.08 -24.67 -5.71
N CYS A 116 10.99 -24.15 -6.29
CA CYS A 116 9.79 -24.92 -6.61
C CYS A 116 9.59 -25.07 -8.12
N ASN A 117 9.64 -26.31 -8.62
CA ASN A 117 9.47 -26.65 -10.03
C ASN A 117 8.06 -26.36 -10.61
N TYR A 118 7.08 -26.04 -9.75
CA TYR A 118 5.72 -25.70 -10.18
C TYR A 118 5.46 -24.20 -10.26
N SER A 119 6.30 -23.40 -9.60
CA SER A 119 6.09 -21.95 -9.54
C SER A 119 6.34 -21.34 -10.91
N VAL A 120 5.49 -20.37 -11.28
CA VAL A 120 5.62 -19.63 -12.54
C VAL A 120 5.91 -18.14 -12.32
N SER A 121 5.88 -17.69 -11.06
CA SER A 121 6.27 -16.34 -10.63
C SER A 121 7.09 -16.41 -9.34
N GLU A 122 7.83 -15.34 -9.02
CA GLU A 122 8.43 -15.13 -7.69
C GLU A 122 7.34 -14.94 -6.61
N THR A 123 7.64 -15.16 -5.32
CA THR A 123 6.67 -15.01 -4.23
C THR A 123 7.22 -14.32 -2.99
N LYS A 124 8.18 -14.92 -2.27
CA LYS A 124 8.60 -14.40 -0.95
C LYS A 124 9.30 -13.04 -1.09
N GLY A 125 10.15 -12.87 -2.10
CA GLY A 125 10.76 -11.57 -2.39
C GLY A 125 9.71 -10.52 -2.74
N LYS A 126 8.83 -10.84 -3.70
CA LYS A 126 7.77 -9.95 -4.17
C LYS A 126 6.78 -9.59 -3.07
N LEU A 127 6.39 -10.54 -2.22
CA LEU A 127 5.54 -10.25 -1.06
C LEU A 127 6.25 -9.29 -0.10
N GLY A 128 7.55 -9.47 0.14
CA GLY A 128 8.36 -8.54 0.91
C GLY A 128 8.33 -7.12 0.34
N GLU A 129 8.56 -6.97 -0.97
CA GLU A 129 8.49 -5.67 -1.68
C GLU A 129 7.11 -5.01 -1.54
N ILE A 130 6.03 -5.80 -1.69
CA ILE A 130 4.65 -5.31 -1.54
C ILE A 130 4.41 -4.81 -0.12
N ILE A 131 4.79 -5.59 0.89
CA ILE A 131 4.58 -5.23 2.30
C ILE A 131 5.37 -3.97 2.65
N GLU A 132 6.62 -3.87 2.21
CA GLU A 132 7.47 -2.69 2.43
C GLU A 132 6.85 -1.44 1.79
N ALA A 133 6.38 -1.54 0.53
CA ALA A 133 5.75 -0.42 -0.15
C ALA A 133 4.45 0.04 0.54
N LEU A 134 3.62 -0.92 0.97
CA LEU A 134 2.38 -0.62 1.69
C LEU A 134 2.66 -0.02 3.08
N GLU A 135 3.61 -0.57 3.84
CA GLU A 135 4.02 -0.06 5.14
C GLU A 135 4.63 1.35 5.01
N HIS A 136 5.50 1.58 4.02
CA HIS A 136 6.08 2.89 3.76
C HIS A 136 5.00 3.95 3.49
N ARG A 137 3.99 3.61 2.69
CA ARG A 137 2.95 4.55 2.27
C ARG A 137 1.86 4.76 3.32
N PHE A 138 1.49 3.72 4.06
CA PHE A 138 0.30 3.75 4.94
C PHE A 138 0.61 3.54 6.43
N GLY A 139 1.86 3.22 6.79
CA GLY A 139 2.29 2.97 8.16
C GLY A 139 1.46 1.88 8.84
N ARG A 140 1.29 1.98 10.16
CA ARG A 140 0.57 0.97 10.97
C ARG A 140 -0.94 0.88 10.73
N ARG A 141 -1.52 1.75 9.88
CA ARG A 141 -2.97 1.78 9.59
C ARG A 141 -3.48 0.50 8.92
N ILE A 142 -2.56 -0.27 8.35
CA ILE A 142 -2.80 -1.49 7.59
C ILE A 142 -2.41 -2.78 8.33
N GLU A 143 -2.07 -2.71 9.63
CA GLU A 143 -1.68 -3.88 10.43
C GLU A 143 -2.76 -4.99 10.49
N GLY A 144 -4.02 -4.66 10.17
CA GLY A 144 -5.12 -5.62 10.09
C GLY A 144 -5.26 -6.35 8.75
N LEU A 145 -4.46 -6.01 7.73
CA LEU A 145 -4.52 -6.65 6.42
C LEU A 145 -3.84 -8.01 6.41
N LYS A 146 -4.28 -8.87 5.48
CA LYS A 146 -3.63 -10.16 5.20
C LYS A 146 -3.47 -10.42 3.71
N ILE A 147 -2.23 -10.71 3.30
CA ILE A 147 -1.88 -10.96 1.91
C ILE A 147 -1.34 -12.38 1.79
N TYR A 148 -1.95 -13.17 0.90
CA TYR A 148 -1.59 -14.57 0.68
C TYR A 148 -1.14 -14.73 -0.76
N MET A 149 0.12 -15.13 -0.96
CA MET A 149 0.77 -15.17 -2.28
C MET A 149 1.30 -16.56 -2.60
N ASP A 150 0.80 -17.12 -3.70
CA ASP A 150 1.27 -18.36 -4.29
C ASP A 150 1.85 -18.11 -5.66
N GLY A 151 2.93 -18.81 -6.01
CA GLY A 151 3.56 -18.69 -7.32
C GLY A 151 2.92 -19.59 -8.38
N CYS A 152 1.92 -20.39 -8.02
CA CYS A 152 1.17 -21.27 -8.92
C CYS A 152 -0.21 -21.63 -8.34
N PRO A 153 -1.07 -22.34 -9.09
CA PRO A 153 -2.44 -22.69 -8.64
C PRO A 153 -2.53 -23.71 -7.49
N HIS A 154 -1.42 -24.31 -7.02
CA HIS A 154 -1.47 -25.32 -5.95
C HIS A 154 -1.81 -24.77 -4.57
N ALA A 155 -1.77 -23.45 -4.39
CA ALA A 155 -2.24 -22.77 -3.18
C ALA A 155 -1.55 -23.20 -1.87
N CYS A 156 -0.23 -23.42 -1.88
CA CYS A 156 0.53 -23.77 -0.67
C CYS A 156 0.47 -22.70 0.42
N ALA A 157 0.33 -21.44 0.04
CA ALA A 157 0.09 -20.28 0.89
C ALA A 157 -1.37 -19.86 0.89
N HIS A 158 -2.31 -20.71 0.45
CA HIS A 158 -3.75 -20.49 0.58
C HIS A 158 -4.28 -19.15 0.01
N HIS A 159 -3.77 -18.66 -1.12
CA HIS A 159 -4.24 -17.41 -1.74
C HIS A 159 -5.78 -17.32 -1.91
N TRP A 160 -6.47 -18.45 -2.09
CA TRP A 160 -7.93 -18.52 -2.24
C TRP A 160 -8.74 -18.22 -0.96
N VAL A 161 -8.12 -18.09 0.22
CA VAL A 161 -8.78 -17.59 1.45
C VAL A 161 -8.16 -16.29 1.98
N GLY A 162 -7.25 -15.67 1.23
CA GLY A 162 -6.70 -14.37 1.61
C GLY A 162 -7.70 -13.24 1.42
N GLU A 163 -7.67 -12.24 2.31
CA GLU A 163 -8.38 -10.97 2.04
C GLU A 163 -7.89 -10.38 0.72
N ILE A 164 -6.57 -10.44 0.49
CA ILE A 164 -5.90 -10.25 -0.78
C ILE A 164 -5.16 -11.56 -1.11
N GLY A 165 -5.63 -12.25 -2.15
CA GLY A 165 -5.02 -13.46 -2.69
C GLY A 165 -4.30 -13.18 -4.01
N LEU A 166 -3.07 -13.65 -4.14
CA LEU A 166 -2.23 -13.47 -5.32
C LEU A 166 -1.77 -14.84 -5.82
N GLN A 167 -2.09 -15.17 -7.08
CA GLN A 167 -1.69 -16.43 -7.70
C GLN A 167 -0.79 -16.17 -8.91
N GLY A 168 0.42 -16.70 -8.89
CA GLY A 168 1.40 -16.60 -9.96
C GLY A 168 0.87 -17.17 -11.27
N THR A 169 1.14 -16.44 -12.34
CA THR A 169 0.76 -16.72 -13.72
C THR A 169 1.75 -16.02 -14.67
N THR A 170 1.45 -16.04 -15.96
CA THR A 170 2.25 -15.32 -16.96
C THR A 170 1.38 -14.39 -17.80
N ALA A 171 1.95 -13.26 -18.21
CA ALA A 171 1.33 -12.32 -19.14
C ALA A 171 2.17 -12.19 -20.43
N PRO A 172 1.56 -11.88 -21.60
CA PRO A 172 2.31 -11.58 -22.81
C PRO A 172 3.14 -10.30 -22.65
N ALA A 173 4.39 -10.32 -23.13
CA ALA A 173 5.25 -9.13 -23.15
C ALA A 173 5.03 -8.30 -24.45
N PRO A 174 5.14 -6.96 -24.42
CA PRO A 174 5.01 -6.10 -25.62
C PRO A 174 5.98 -6.43 -26.76
N GLY A 175 7.14 -7.03 -26.45
CA GLY A 175 8.16 -7.45 -27.43
C GLY A 175 8.12 -8.94 -27.80
N GLY A 176 7.06 -9.66 -27.41
CA GLY A 176 6.99 -11.11 -27.53
C GLY A 176 7.60 -11.84 -26.31
N GLY A 177 7.16 -13.07 -26.09
CA GLY A 177 7.49 -13.83 -24.88
C GLY A 177 6.48 -13.62 -23.75
N LYS A 178 6.88 -14.02 -22.54
CA LYS A 178 6.04 -13.97 -21.34
C LYS A 178 6.79 -13.26 -20.21
N VAL A 179 6.07 -12.45 -19.44
CA VAL A 179 6.53 -11.89 -18.17
C VAL A 179 5.78 -12.54 -17.02
N GLU A 180 6.40 -12.52 -15.84
CA GLU A 180 5.73 -12.93 -14.61
C GLU A 180 4.56 -12.02 -14.29
N ALA A 181 3.49 -12.62 -13.82
CA ALA A 181 2.27 -11.92 -13.48
C ALA A 181 1.54 -12.61 -12.32
N TYR A 182 0.50 -11.96 -11.82
CA TYR A 182 -0.37 -12.49 -10.77
C TYR A 182 -1.84 -12.30 -11.14
N ASP A 183 -2.63 -13.35 -10.90
CA ASP A 183 -4.08 -13.20 -10.76
C ASP A 183 -4.37 -12.68 -9.35
N VAL A 184 -5.32 -11.75 -9.24
CA VAL A 184 -5.72 -11.15 -7.97
C VAL A 184 -7.11 -11.64 -7.63
N SER A 185 -7.28 -12.26 -6.47
CA SER A 185 -8.57 -12.53 -5.85
C SER A 185 -8.71 -11.70 -4.58
N LEU A 186 -9.90 -11.15 -4.37
CA LEU A 186 -10.25 -10.47 -3.13
C LEU A 186 -11.32 -11.26 -2.40
N ARG A 187 -11.72 -10.79 -1.22
CA ARG A 187 -12.90 -11.31 -0.53
C ARG A 187 -12.75 -12.75 0.01
N GLY A 188 -11.52 -13.24 0.15
CA GLY A 188 -11.28 -14.44 0.93
C GLY A 188 -11.27 -14.12 2.42
N GLY A 189 -11.46 -15.13 3.25
CA GLY A 189 -11.30 -14.98 4.68
C GLY A 189 -11.44 -16.30 5.43
N LEU A 190 -10.98 -16.31 6.68
CA LEU A 190 -11.19 -17.37 7.66
C LEU A 190 -11.99 -16.81 8.84
N GLY A 191 -12.22 -17.64 9.86
CA GLY A 191 -12.88 -17.22 11.10
C GLY A 191 -14.35 -16.81 10.87
N THR A 192 -14.75 -15.67 11.44
CA THR A 192 -16.14 -15.20 11.43
C THR A 192 -16.63 -14.72 10.06
N LYS A 193 -15.71 -14.36 9.16
CA LYS A 193 -16.00 -13.98 7.76
C LYS A 193 -15.41 -15.00 6.78
N ALA A 194 -15.54 -16.29 7.09
CA ALA A 194 -15.04 -17.37 6.26
C ALA A 194 -15.65 -17.34 4.85
N ALA A 195 -14.80 -17.22 3.83
CA ALA A 195 -15.22 -17.16 2.44
C ALA A 195 -14.08 -17.58 1.50
N ILE A 196 -14.46 -18.18 0.37
CA ILE A 196 -13.53 -18.38 -0.76
C ILE A 196 -13.41 -17.05 -1.51
N GLY A 197 -12.17 -16.66 -1.81
CA GLY A 197 -11.84 -15.48 -2.57
C GLY A 197 -12.45 -15.47 -3.97
N ARG A 198 -12.90 -14.30 -4.38
CA ARG A 198 -13.47 -14.02 -5.70
C ARG A 198 -12.40 -13.41 -6.61
N PRO A 199 -12.14 -13.98 -7.80
CA PRO A 199 -11.22 -13.38 -8.76
C PRO A 199 -11.65 -11.96 -9.15
N LEU A 200 -10.70 -11.02 -9.13
CA LEU A 200 -10.91 -9.63 -9.53
C LEU A 200 -10.14 -9.31 -10.82
N LEU A 201 -8.83 -9.56 -10.82
CA LEU A 201 -7.93 -9.26 -11.94
C LEU A 201 -7.20 -10.52 -12.39
N ARG A 202 -6.85 -10.56 -13.68
CA ARG A 202 -6.07 -11.65 -14.25
C ARG A 202 -4.79 -11.12 -14.85
N ARG A 203 -3.70 -11.86 -14.66
CA ARG A 203 -2.40 -11.63 -15.31
C ARG A 203 -1.88 -10.20 -15.16
N VAL A 204 -1.97 -9.64 -13.95
CA VAL A 204 -1.36 -8.35 -13.61
C VAL A 204 0.17 -8.53 -13.61
N PRO A 205 0.92 -7.84 -14.48
CA PRO A 205 2.38 -7.95 -14.52
C PRO A 205 3.04 -7.65 -13.16
N THR A 206 4.16 -8.32 -12.88
CA THR A 206 4.91 -8.22 -11.61
C THR A 206 5.40 -6.81 -11.25
N ASP A 207 5.60 -5.95 -12.24
CA ASP A 207 5.98 -4.54 -12.10
C ASP A 207 4.78 -3.62 -11.81
N ARG A 208 3.55 -4.10 -11.95
CA ARG A 208 2.31 -3.34 -11.70
C ARG A 208 1.53 -3.82 -10.48
N ILE A 209 1.84 -5.01 -9.95
CA ILE A 209 1.04 -5.61 -8.87
C ILE A 209 1.09 -4.78 -7.57
N THR A 210 2.24 -4.20 -7.24
CA THR A 210 2.39 -3.35 -6.05
C THR A 210 1.50 -2.12 -6.15
N ASP A 211 1.48 -1.44 -7.30
CA ASP A 211 0.63 -0.26 -7.52
C ASP A 211 -0.86 -0.58 -7.42
N VAL A 212 -1.26 -1.72 -7.98
CA VAL A 212 -2.64 -2.23 -7.88
C VAL A 212 -3.08 -2.37 -6.43
N LEU A 213 -2.24 -2.97 -5.58
CA LEU A 213 -2.55 -3.13 -4.16
C LEU A 213 -2.50 -1.80 -3.39
N VAL A 214 -1.54 -0.93 -3.72
CA VAL A 214 -1.45 0.41 -3.14
C VAL A 214 -2.73 1.20 -3.39
N ARG A 215 -3.31 1.15 -4.59
CA ARG A 215 -4.56 1.86 -4.91
C ARG A 215 -5.76 1.28 -4.16
N LEU A 216 -5.89 -0.04 -4.14
CA LEU A 216 -6.97 -0.71 -3.42
C LEU A 216 -6.93 -0.41 -1.91
N VAL A 217 -5.74 -0.49 -1.30
CA VAL A 217 -5.53 -0.21 0.12
C VAL A 217 -5.73 1.27 0.42
N GLY A 218 -5.26 2.18 -0.44
CA GLY A 218 -5.47 3.62 -0.31
C GLY A 218 -6.96 3.99 -0.31
N ALA A 219 -7.71 3.52 -1.31
CA ALA A 219 -9.15 3.76 -1.41
C ALA A 219 -9.93 3.19 -0.21
N TRP A 220 -9.52 2.02 0.30
CA TRP A 220 -10.08 1.49 1.55
C TRP A 220 -9.82 2.41 2.74
N LEU A 221 -8.58 2.88 2.88
CA LEU A 221 -8.18 3.74 4.00
C LEU A 221 -8.89 5.09 3.99
N GLU A 222 -9.11 5.69 2.83
CA GLU A 222 -9.89 6.93 2.68
C GLU A 222 -11.36 6.74 3.11
N GLU A 223 -11.97 5.62 2.76
CA GLU A 223 -13.33 5.28 3.20
C GLU A 223 -13.37 4.98 4.70
N LYS A 224 -12.36 4.26 5.20
CA LYS A 224 -12.20 3.93 6.62
C LYS A 224 -12.03 5.18 7.49
N GLU A 225 -11.38 6.23 7.00
CA GLU A 225 -11.30 7.50 7.73
C GLU A 225 -12.66 8.22 7.81
N ARG A 226 -13.45 8.15 6.74
CA ARG A 226 -14.80 8.73 6.69
C ARG A 226 -15.80 7.98 7.56
N ARG A 227 -15.57 6.68 7.80
CA ARG A 227 -16.44 5.82 8.60
C ARG A 227 -15.85 5.57 9.98
N GLN A 228 -16.47 6.09 11.03
CA GLN A 228 -16.15 5.68 12.40
C GLN A 228 -16.53 4.19 12.60
N ASN A 229 -15.68 3.43 13.30
CA ASN A 229 -15.71 1.96 13.58
C ASN A 229 -14.80 1.10 12.69
N GLY A 230 -14.53 -0.13 13.17
CA GLY A 230 -13.63 -1.14 12.60
C GLY A 230 -13.99 -1.67 11.21
N TYR A 231 -14.24 -0.77 10.26
CA TYR A 231 -14.44 -1.06 8.84
C TYR A 231 -13.19 -1.72 8.25
N SER A 232 -13.32 -3.01 7.95
CA SER A 232 -12.22 -3.85 7.46
C SER A 232 -12.06 -3.73 5.94
N PHE A 233 -10.91 -4.16 5.43
CA PHE A 233 -10.70 -4.24 3.98
C PHE A 233 -11.67 -5.23 3.32
N ARG A 234 -12.01 -6.32 4.04
CA ARG A 234 -13.08 -7.23 3.66
C ARG A 234 -14.42 -6.52 3.44
N ASP A 235 -14.84 -5.64 4.35
CA ASP A 235 -16.09 -4.86 4.24
C ASP A 235 -16.06 -3.94 3.01
N PHE A 236 -14.95 -3.24 2.82
CA PHE A 236 -14.73 -2.38 1.65
C PHE A 236 -14.91 -3.12 0.33
N CYS A 237 -14.40 -4.35 0.24
CA CYS A 237 -14.52 -5.17 -0.95
C CYS A 237 -15.93 -5.75 -1.12
N ASP A 238 -16.61 -6.16 -0.05
CA ASP A 238 -17.95 -6.76 -0.12
C ASP A 238 -19.03 -5.74 -0.53
N GLU A 239 -18.87 -4.48 -0.15
CA GLU A 239 -19.81 -3.41 -0.48
C GLU A 239 -19.68 -2.88 -1.92
N ARG A 240 -18.70 -3.36 -2.70
CA ARG A 240 -18.40 -2.87 -4.05
C ARG A 240 -18.54 -3.94 -5.11
N SER A 241 -18.97 -3.52 -6.30
CA SER A 241 -19.01 -4.38 -7.47
C SER A 241 -17.58 -4.72 -7.95
N ASP A 242 -17.46 -5.77 -8.76
CA ASP A 242 -16.17 -6.14 -9.34
C ASP A 242 -15.66 -5.03 -10.28
N GLU A 243 -16.56 -4.37 -11.01
CA GLU A 243 -16.23 -3.24 -11.89
C GLU A 243 -15.70 -2.03 -11.12
N GLU A 244 -16.28 -1.71 -9.95
CA GLU A 244 -15.80 -0.60 -9.11
C GLU A 244 -14.41 -0.89 -8.54
N LEU A 245 -14.18 -2.11 -8.05
CA LEU A 245 -12.86 -2.52 -7.53
C LEU A 245 -11.81 -2.60 -8.65
N GLN A 246 -12.18 -3.10 -9.83
CA GLN A 246 -11.31 -3.09 -11.01
C GLN A 246 -10.95 -1.67 -11.41
N ARG A 247 -11.92 -0.74 -11.36
CA ARG A 247 -11.69 0.68 -11.62
C ARG A 247 -10.64 1.25 -10.66
N ILE A 248 -10.85 1.09 -9.35
CA ILE A 248 -9.90 1.54 -8.32
C ILE A 248 -8.50 0.92 -8.52
N ALA A 249 -8.45 -0.37 -8.84
CA ALA A 249 -7.21 -1.10 -9.00
C ALA A 249 -6.42 -0.67 -10.25
N LEU A 250 -7.10 -0.44 -11.38
CA LEU A 250 -6.47 -0.23 -12.68
C LEU A 250 -6.32 1.24 -13.06
N GLU A 251 -7.28 2.09 -12.68
CA GLU A 251 -7.16 3.53 -12.92
C GLU A 251 -5.97 4.05 -12.14
N GLU A 252 -5.03 4.67 -12.85
CA GLU A 252 -4.01 5.44 -12.20
C GLU A 252 -4.75 6.54 -11.44
N PRO A 253 -4.54 6.72 -10.12
CA PRO A 253 -4.99 7.95 -9.48
C PRO A 253 -4.46 9.06 -10.37
N ALA A 254 -5.34 9.98 -10.81
CA ALA A 254 -4.96 11.10 -11.66
C ALA A 254 -3.63 11.60 -11.13
N GLN A 255 -2.55 11.36 -11.90
CA GLN A 255 -1.20 11.42 -11.36
C GLN A 255 -1.11 12.70 -10.56
N GLU A 256 -0.86 12.59 -9.25
CA GLU A 256 -0.05 13.61 -8.58
C GLU A 256 1.30 13.49 -9.29
N GLN A 257 1.37 14.07 -10.50
CA GLN A 257 2.61 14.49 -11.09
C GLN A 257 3.26 15.26 -9.96
N GLN A 258 4.42 14.80 -9.52
CA GLN A 258 5.35 15.70 -8.84
C GLN A 258 5.56 16.83 -9.84
N LYS A 259 4.77 17.89 -9.69
CA LYS A 259 4.76 19.02 -10.61
C LYS A 259 6.10 19.70 -10.38
N GLU A 260 7.09 19.39 -11.21
CA GLU A 260 8.42 20.01 -11.15
C GLU A 260 8.39 21.49 -11.57
N ALA A 261 7.26 21.94 -12.13
CA ALA A 261 7.01 23.30 -12.58
C ALA A 261 5.74 23.88 -11.95
N ALA A 262 5.68 25.20 -11.83
CA ALA A 262 4.43 25.93 -11.66
C ALA A 262 3.77 26.13 -13.04
N VAL A 263 2.47 26.41 -13.06
CA VAL A 263 1.70 26.59 -14.31
C VAL A 263 1.13 28.00 -14.36
N LEU A 264 1.53 28.79 -15.36
CA LEU A 264 0.91 30.07 -15.70
C LEU A 264 -0.28 29.82 -16.64
N ARG A 265 -1.49 30.10 -16.17
CA ARG A 265 -2.74 29.96 -16.93
C ARG A 265 -3.07 31.26 -17.66
N ILE A 266 -3.32 31.16 -18.97
CA ILE A 266 -3.63 32.28 -19.84
C ILE A 266 -5.13 32.27 -20.14
N PRO A 267 -5.89 33.32 -19.77
CA PRO A 267 -7.32 33.37 -19.99
C PRO A 267 -7.62 33.51 -21.49
N GLY A 268 -8.80 33.03 -21.91
CA GLY A 268 -9.27 33.05 -23.30
C GLY A 268 -8.96 34.34 -24.10
N PRO A 269 -9.24 35.54 -23.54
CA PRO A 269 -8.98 36.82 -24.23
C PRO A 269 -7.49 37.15 -24.47
N LEU A 270 -6.57 36.45 -23.81
CA LEU A 270 -5.12 36.63 -23.97
C LEU A 270 -4.47 35.54 -24.81
N LEU A 271 -5.23 34.53 -25.27
CA LEU A 271 -4.70 33.41 -26.04
C LEU A 271 -4.06 33.85 -27.37
N ASP A 272 -4.53 34.93 -27.98
CA ASP A 272 -3.93 35.50 -29.19
C ASP A 272 -2.47 35.96 -28.96
N LEU A 273 -2.11 36.28 -27.71
CA LEU A 273 -0.74 36.68 -27.32
C LEU A 273 0.18 35.48 -27.10
N THR A 274 -0.39 34.28 -26.96
CA THR A 274 0.33 33.03 -26.68
C THR A 274 0.09 31.97 -27.76
N GLU A 275 -0.28 32.40 -28.98
CA GLU A 275 -0.50 31.52 -30.14
C GLU A 275 -1.54 30.40 -29.87
N GLY A 276 -2.54 30.69 -29.04
CA GLY A 276 -3.58 29.73 -28.65
C GLY A 276 -3.23 28.84 -27.46
N ILE A 277 -2.06 29.02 -26.83
CA ILE A 277 -1.64 28.24 -25.67
C ILE A 277 -2.26 28.81 -24.39
N ASP A 278 -3.05 28.01 -23.69
CA ASP A 278 -3.80 28.39 -22.49
C ASP A 278 -3.05 28.12 -21.17
N HIS A 279 -1.90 27.45 -21.22
CA HIS A 279 -1.04 27.22 -20.07
C HIS A 279 0.44 27.15 -20.45
N LEU A 280 1.29 27.69 -19.58
CA LEU A 280 2.74 27.66 -19.73
C LEU A 280 3.37 27.09 -18.45
N GLU A 281 4.21 26.08 -18.59
CA GLU A 281 5.05 25.61 -17.50
C GLU A 281 6.17 26.63 -17.25
N VAL A 282 6.32 27.03 -15.98
CA VAL A 282 7.31 28.00 -15.53
C VAL A 282 8.05 27.44 -14.32
N ARG A 283 9.33 27.79 -14.19
CA ARG A 283 10.14 27.27 -13.08
C ARG A 283 9.70 27.88 -11.75
N PRO A 284 9.81 27.13 -10.64
CA PRO A 284 9.63 27.69 -9.31
C PRO A 284 10.56 28.89 -9.09
N GLY A 285 10.05 29.94 -8.45
CA GLY A 285 10.69 31.24 -8.36
C GLY A 285 9.73 32.27 -7.78
N THR A 286 9.47 33.35 -8.51
CA THR A 286 8.46 34.36 -8.18
C THR A 286 7.51 34.58 -9.35
N VAL A 287 6.37 35.22 -9.09
CA VAL A 287 5.44 35.67 -10.15
C VAL A 287 6.16 36.50 -11.22
N ARG A 288 7.07 37.38 -10.81
CA ARG A 288 7.92 38.16 -11.71
C ARG A 288 8.75 37.28 -12.63
N SER A 289 9.48 36.29 -12.08
CA SER A 289 10.32 35.42 -12.90
C SER A 289 9.50 34.54 -13.84
N ALA A 290 8.31 34.12 -13.43
CA ALA A 290 7.38 33.36 -14.27
C ALA A 290 6.89 34.18 -15.47
N ILE A 291 6.49 35.44 -15.25
CA ILE A 291 6.09 36.34 -16.34
C ILE A 291 7.28 36.61 -17.28
N GLU A 292 8.48 36.85 -16.74
CA GLU A 292 9.68 37.06 -17.54
C GLU A 292 10.05 35.84 -18.39
N GLU A 293 9.95 34.64 -17.83
CA GLU A 293 10.18 33.38 -18.53
C GLU A 293 9.17 33.19 -19.68
N ALA A 294 7.87 33.35 -19.40
CA ALA A 294 6.83 33.30 -20.41
C ALA A 294 7.05 34.35 -21.52
N SER A 295 7.49 35.55 -21.13
CA SER A 295 7.73 36.68 -22.05
C SER A 295 8.93 36.50 -22.95
N ARG A 296 9.90 35.63 -22.62
CA ARG A 296 10.98 35.28 -23.54
C ARG A 296 10.45 34.57 -24.79
N ARG A 297 9.37 33.80 -24.64
CA ARG A 297 8.71 33.11 -25.73
C ARG A 297 7.58 33.95 -26.34
N PHE A 298 6.87 34.73 -25.52
CA PHE A 298 5.75 35.56 -25.93
C PHE A 298 5.93 37.02 -25.45
N PRO A 299 6.75 37.84 -26.13
CA PRO A 299 7.08 39.20 -25.68
C PRO A 299 5.86 40.12 -25.48
N ALA A 300 4.83 39.95 -26.32
CA ALA A 300 3.58 40.70 -26.25
C ALA A 300 2.80 40.47 -24.94
N LEU A 301 3.04 39.36 -24.24
CA LEU A 301 2.42 39.07 -22.95
C LEU A 301 2.90 40.04 -21.87
N LYS A 302 4.20 40.37 -21.86
CA LYS A 302 4.77 41.34 -20.91
C LYS A 302 4.19 42.72 -21.09
N GLU A 303 4.15 43.17 -22.35
CA GLU A 303 3.64 44.48 -22.73
C GLU A 303 2.16 44.65 -22.41
N ARG A 304 1.42 43.54 -22.35
CA ARG A 304 0.01 43.54 -21.99
C ARG A 304 -0.24 43.49 -20.49
N LEU A 305 0.54 42.71 -19.74
CA LEU A 305 0.31 42.47 -18.31
C LEU A 305 1.00 43.48 -17.41
N LEU A 306 2.06 44.16 -17.88
CA LEU A 306 2.85 45.09 -17.08
C LEU A 306 2.78 46.52 -17.64
N THR A 307 2.82 47.51 -16.75
CA THR A 307 2.97 48.93 -17.09
C THR A 307 4.41 49.25 -17.50
N ALA A 308 4.65 50.47 -18.00
CA ALA A 308 5.99 50.95 -18.37
C ALA A 308 6.96 50.99 -17.16
N GLU A 309 6.42 51.14 -15.95
CA GLU A 309 7.13 51.14 -14.67
C GLU A 309 7.44 49.72 -14.17
N GLY A 310 6.89 48.68 -14.80
CA GLY A 310 7.10 47.27 -14.47
C GLY A 310 6.17 46.71 -13.39
N ASP A 311 5.10 47.44 -13.07
CA ASP A 311 4.01 47.00 -12.18
C ASP A 311 2.91 46.28 -12.98
N ILE A 312 2.00 45.56 -12.32
CA ILE A 312 0.85 44.91 -12.97
C ILE A 312 -0.09 45.98 -13.53
N ASP A 313 -0.49 45.84 -14.80
CA ASP A 313 -1.51 46.70 -15.39
C ASP A 313 -2.85 46.52 -14.64
N PRO A 314 -3.49 47.60 -14.15
CA PRO A 314 -4.73 47.54 -13.37
C PRO A 314 -5.91 46.81 -14.04
N ALA A 315 -5.86 46.60 -15.36
CA ALA A 315 -6.82 45.80 -16.09
C ALA A 315 -6.71 44.29 -15.81
N TYR A 316 -5.69 43.85 -15.07
CA TYR A 316 -5.44 42.45 -14.76
C TYR A 316 -5.27 42.21 -13.26
N LEU A 317 -5.72 41.03 -12.84
CA LEU A 317 -5.53 40.48 -11.51
C LEU A 317 -4.74 39.18 -11.64
N LEU A 318 -3.76 38.98 -10.77
CA LEU A 318 -2.98 37.76 -10.73
C LEU A 318 -3.22 37.04 -9.41
N TYR A 319 -3.44 35.74 -9.50
CA TYR A 319 -3.65 34.86 -8.36
C TYR A 319 -2.62 33.76 -8.35
N VAL A 320 -2.04 33.47 -7.19
CA VAL A 320 -1.30 32.23 -6.96
C VAL A 320 -2.27 31.29 -6.26
N ASN A 321 -2.67 30.22 -6.95
CA ASN A 321 -3.76 29.34 -6.55
C ASN A 321 -5.05 30.14 -6.33
N GLU A 322 -5.52 30.27 -5.08
CA GLU A 322 -6.74 31.01 -4.72
C GLU A 322 -6.46 32.43 -4.18
N ASP A 323 -5.19 32.79 -3.98
CA ASP A 323 -4.80 34.04 -3.32
C ASP A 323 -4.37 35.13 -4.31
N ASP A 324 -4.98 36.31 -4.19
CA ASP A 324 -4.61 37.50 -4.97
C ASP A 324 -3.24 38.02 -4.52
N ILE A 325 -2.32 38.20 -5.47
CA ILE A 325 -0.94 38.62 -5.16
C ILE A 325 -0.86 39.99 -4.47
N ARG A 326 -1.89 40.84 -4.59
CA ARG A 326 -1.99 42.14 -3.89
C ARG A 326 -2.15 41.99 -2.39
N GLY A 327 -2.73 40.87 -1.93
CA GLY A 327 -2.80 40.48 -0.53
C GLY A 327 -1.53 39.78 -0.03
N LEU A 328 -0.60 39.48 -0.94
CA LEU A 328 0.65 38.77 -0.69
C LEU A 328 1.85 39.73 -0.87
N GLN A 329 2.86 39.32 -1.64
CA GLN A 329 4.10 40.08 -1.89
C GLN A 329 4.11 40.69 -3.31
N GLY A 330 2.94 40.87 -3.92
CA GLY A 330 2.83 41.37 -5.29
C GLY A 330 3.58 40.47 -6.29
N LEU A 331 4.32 41.09 -7.20
CA LEU A 331 5.13 40.38 -8.20
C LEU A 331 6.26 39.51 -7.59
N ASP A 332 6.64 39.78 -6.34
CA ASP A 332 7.70 39.02 -5.66
C ASP A 332 7.12 37.83 -4.87
N THR A 333 5.81 37.57 -4.98
CA THR A 333 5.15 36.39 -4.41
C THR A 333 5.85 35.11 -4.91
N PRO A 334 6.32 34.23 -3.99
CA PRO A 334 6.95 32.98 -4.36
C PRO A 334 6.00 32.04 -5.12
N LEU A 335 6.53 31.36 -6.13
CA LEU A 335 5.88 30.27 -6.85
C LEU A 335 6.65 28.97 -6.61
N GLN A 336 5.96 27.97 -6.11
CA GLN A 336 6.50 26.64 -5.87
C GLN A 336 6.09 25.68 -6.98
N ALA A 337 6.80 24.55 -7.04
CA ALA A 337 6.50 23.48 -7.96
C ALA A 337 5.06 22.98 -7.69
N GLY A 338 4.21 23.09 -8.70
CA GLY A 338 2.81 22.72 -8.64
C GLY A 338 1.78 23.81 -8.37
N ASP A 339 2.22 25.03 -8.06
CA ASP A 339 1.35 26.20 -7.97
C ASP A 339 0.79 26.58 -9.34
N GLU A 340 -0.43 27.13 -9.35
CA GLU A 340 -1.03 27.75 -10.53
C GLU A 340 -1.02 29.28 -10.40
N LEU A 341 -0.41 29.97 -11.38
CA LEU A 341 -0.50 31.41 -11.53
C LEU A 341 -1.62 31.72 -12.52
N LEU A 342 -2.73 32.27 -12.05
CA LEU A 342 -3.90 32.61 -12.85
C LEU A 342 -3.90 34.10 -13.20
N VAL A 343 -4.03 34.42 -14.49
CA VAL A 343 -4.26 35.79 -14.96
C VAL A 343 -5.75 35.97 -15.23
N LEU A 344 -6.36 36.91 -14.53
CA LEU A 344 -7.76 37.30 -14.71
C LEU A 344 -7.84 38.75 -15.18
N MET A 345 -8.86 39.09 -15.95
CA MET A 345 -9.14 40.49 -16.25
C MET A 345 -9.90 41.11 -15.08
N ALA A 346 -9.50 42.30 -14.66
CA ALA A 346 -10.25 43.12 -13.71
C ALA A 346 -11.56 43.56 -14.39
N MET A 347 -12.61 42.77 -14.20
CA MET A 347 -13.95 43.13 -14.67
C MET A 347 -14.43 44.32 -13.84
N SER A 348 -14.67 45.47 -14.48
CA SER A 348 -15.42 46.56 -13.88
C SER A 348 -16.88 46.10 -13.71
N GLY A 349 -17.21 45.59 -12.53
CA GLY A 349 -18.60 45.39 -12.14
C GLY A 349 -19.28 46.75 -11.97
N GLY A 350 -20.39 46.95 -12.67
CA GLY A 350 -21.41 47.91 -12.28
C GLY A 350 -22.19 47.43 -11.06
#